data_AF-A0A7S3W8B8-F1
#
_entry.id   AF-A0A7S3W8B8-F1
#
_cell.length_a   1.000
_cell.length_b   1.000
_cell.length_c   1.000
_cell.angle_alpha   90.00
_cell.angle_beta   90.00
_cell.angle_gamma   90.00
#
_symmetry.space_group_name_H-M   'P 1'
#
loop_
_entity.id
_entity.type
_entity.pdbx_description
1 polymer ?
#
loop_
_entity_poly.entity_id
_entity_poly.type
_entity_poly.pdbx_seq_one_letter_code
_entity_poly.pdbx_strand_id
1 'polypeptide(L)'
;MGFCLLNNVAVAAAVARARLGVQRVLVVDWDVHHGNGIQHIFEEDGSVLYASLHRYGHGFYPGTGGAHAVGEGAGRGFSLNIPWSSAGYGDAEYAAAFERLLMPVAREFAPDLVLVAAGFDAAARDPLGGMEVSPAGYAYMTAQLRSLAAGRLVVALEGGYNLRSISSSAAAVMRVLLGDDPPPLPPAPPCRSAARDILEASRAMAPFWRSVAAALGGPQAQPRSAVARPRLSRAALRELYGTRAYPRRRRRSRWPFKWRATTPSAWRGAARRRPAWHRFMYGDE
;
A
#
# COMPACT_ATOMS: atom_id res chain seq x y z
N MET A 1 -7.38 17.37 3.37
CA MET A 1 -6.75 17.22 2.04
C MET A 1 -5.32 17.77 2.10
N GLY A 2 -4.33 16.97 1.71
CA GLY A 2 -2.90 17.30 1.77
C GLY A 2 -2.23 16.93 0.45
N PHE A 3 -2.05 17.92 -0.42
CA PHE A 3 -1.37 17.82 -1.73
C PHE A 3 -1.97 16.87 -2.80
N CYS A 4 -2.92 15.99 -2.48
CA CYS A 4 -3.57 15.11 -3.47
C CYS A 4 -4.78 15.77 -4.16
N LEU A 5 -4.75 15.87 -5.50
CA LEU A 5 -5.88 16.37 -6.31
C LEU A 5 -6.87 15.26 -6.72
N LEU A 6 -6.34 14.06 -7.00
CA LEU A 6 -7.09 12.87 -7.38
C LEU A 6 -6.57 11.70 -6.55
N ASN A 7 -7.46 10.76 -6.23
CA ASN A 7 -7.09 9.54 -5.51
C ASN A 7 -6.65 8.46 -6.52
N ASN A 8 -5.36 8.44 -6.84
CA ASN A 8 -4.81 7.59 -7.90
C ASN A 8 -5.04 6.10 -7.64
N VAL A 9 -4.79 5.65 -6.40
CA VAL A 9 -4.96 4.26 -5.99
C VAL A 9 -6.43 3.84 -6.01
N ALA A 10 -7.34 4.70 -5.52
CA ALA A 10 -8.77 4.41 -5.58
C ALA A 10 -9.29 4.32 -7.03
N VAL A 11 -8.82 5.21 -7.92
CA VAL A 11 -9.14 5.13 -9.35
C VAL A 11 -8.62 3.82 -9.95
N ALA A 12 -7.40 3.40 -9.62
CA ALA A 12 -6.84 2.14 -10.10
C ALA A 12 -7.68 0.93 -9.63
N ALA A 13 -8.09 0.89 -8.36
CA ALA A 13 -8.97 -0.15 -7.81
C ALA A 13 -10.33 -0.20 -8.54
N ALA A 14 -10.97 0.95 -8.73
CA ALA A 14 -12.25 1.05 -9.42
C ALA A 14 -12.15 0.57 -10.89
N VAL A 15 -11.09 0.98 -11.60
CA VAL A 15 -10.85 0.57 -12.99
C VAL A 15 -10.56 -0.92 -13.09
N ALA A 16 -9.74 -1.48 -12.19
CA ALA A 16 -9.42 -2.90 -12.17
C ALA A 16 -10.69 -3.76 -11.99
N ARG A 17 -11.57 -3.36 -11.06
CA ARG A 17 -12.85 -4.04 -10.86
C ARG A 17 -13.78 -3.90 -12.07
N ALA A 18 -13.91 -2.69 -12.60
CA ALA A 18 -14.83 -2.38 -13.70
C ALA A 18 -14.44 -3.02 -15.04
N ARG A 19 -13.14 -3.20 -15.29
CA ARG A 19 -12.62 -3.53 -16.64
C ARG A 19 -11.79 -4.80 -16.70
N LEU A 20 -11.18 -5.24 -15.60
CA LEU A 20 -10.22 -6.34 -15.57
C LEU A 20 -10.74 -7.57 -14.82
N GLY A 21 -11.99 -7.56 -14.37
CA GLY A 21 -12.63 -8.69 -13.70
C GLY A 21 -12.14 -8.98 -12.28
N VAL A 22 -11.31 -8.09 -11.71
CA VAL A 22 -10.83 -8.16 -10.33
C VAL A 22 -12.02 -8.06 -9.37
N GLN A 23 -12.20 -9.02 -8.46
CA GLN A 23 -13.34 -9.02 -7.53
C GLN A 23 -12.95 -8.47 -6.16
N ARG A 24 -11.76 -8.84 -5.66
CA ARG A 24 -11.24 -8.41 -4.36
C ARG A 24 -9.96 -7.63 -4.53
N VAL A 25 -9.94 -6.38 -4.08
CA VAL A 25 -8.75 -5.52 -4.09
C VAL A 25 -8.28 -5.30 -2.66
N LEU A 26 -7.01 -5.57 -2.39
CA LEU A 26 -6.35 -5.10 -1.17
C LEU A 26 -5.62 -3.80 -1.50
N VAL A 27 -5.92 -2.74 -0.78
CA VAL A 27 -5.12 -1.51 -0.75
C VAL A 27 -4.35 -1.47 0.55
N VAL A 28 -3.02 -1.45 0.47
CA VAL A 28 -2.15 -1.19 1.62
C VAL A 28 -1.57 0.21 1.50
N ASP A 29 -1.81 1.01 2.52
CA ASP A 29 -1.29 2.36 2.64
C ASP A 29 -0.25 2.39 3.76
N TRP A 30 1.01 2.55 3.37
CA TRP A 30 2.13 2.69 4.30
C TRP A 30 2.69 4.11 4.35
N ASP A 31 2.02 5.08 3.71
CA ASP A 31 2.29 6.50 3.93
C ASP A 31 2.10 6.79 5.43
N VAL A 32 2.94 7.66 5.99
CA VAL A 32 2.86 7.96 7.42
C VAL A 32 1.56 8.67 7.79
N HIS A 33 0.88 9.29 6.82
CA HIS A 33 -0.42 9.94 7.00
C HIS A 33 -1.55 9.00 6.61
N HIS A 34 -2.65 9.05 7.36
CA HIS A 34 -3.82 8.27 7.02
C HIS A 34 -4.38 8.67 5.64
N GLY A 35 -4.49 7.72 4.71
CA GLY A 35 -5.16 7.85 3.41
C GLY A 35 -6.68 7.99 3.52
N ASN A 36 -7.14 9.02 4.21
CA ASN A 36 -8.55 9.26 4.52
C ASN A 36 -9.47 9.28 3.29
N GLY A 37 -8.94 9.71 2.14
CA GLY A 37 -9.67 9.68 0.88
C GLY A 37 -9.87 8.27 0.33
N ILE A 38 -8.91 7.35 0.50
CA ILE A 38 -9.05 5.95 0.07
C ILE A 38 -10.09 5.28 0.96
N GLN A 39 -9.97 5.46 2.29
CA GLN A 39 -10.93 4.90 3.23
C GLN A 39 -12.36 5.34 2.91
N HIS A 40 -12.61 6.64 2.79
CA HIS A 40 -13.95 7.16 2.56
C HIS A 40 -14.59 6.64 1.26
N ILE A 41 -13.81 6.47 0.20
CA ILE A 41 -14.32 5.94 -1.08
C ILE A 41 -14.79 4.48 -0.95
N PHE A 42 -14.20 3.70 -0.06
CA PHE A 42 -14.45 2.25 0.07
C PHE A 42 -15.08 1.84 1.40
N GLU A 43 -15.46 2.78 2.26
CA GLU A 43 -15.89 2.47 3.64
C GLU A 43 -17.15 1.58 3.70
N GLU A 44 -18.00 1.63 2.68
CA GLU A 44 -19.17 0.76 2.52
C GLU A 44 -18.94 -0.45 1.58
N ASP A 45 -17.76 -0.58 0.95
CA ASP A 45 -17.48 -1.59 -0.09
C ASP A 45 -16.66 -2.78 0.44
N GLY A 46 -17.35 -3.84 0.87
CA GLY A 46 -16.72 -5.09 1.32
C GLY A 46 -15.95 -5.89 0.25
N SER A 47 -15.80 -5.38 -0.97
CA SER A 47 -14.93 -5.97 -2.00
C SER A 47 -13.56 -5.29 -2.09
N VAL A 48 -13.34 -4.20 -1.36
CA VAL A 48 -12.04 -3.54 -1.21
C VAL A 48 -11.66 -3.56 0.27
N LEU A 49 -10.57 -4.25 0.59
CA LEU A 49 -9.95 -4.17 1.91
C LEU A 49 -8.92 -3.04 1.88
N TYR A 50 -9.15 -1.99 2.65
CA TYR A 50 -8.18 -0.92 2.87
C TYR A 50 -7.46 -1.15 4.19
N ALA A 51 -6.12 -1.13 4.17
CA ALA A 51 -5.28 -1.26 5.36
C ALA A 51 -4.29 -0.10 5.42
N SER A 52 -4.24 0.64 6.52
CA SER A 52 -3.35 1.79 6.70
C SER A 52 -2.51 1.69 7.97
N LEU A 53 -1.22 1.99 7.85
CA LEU A 53 -0.27 2.09 8.97
C LEU A 53 0.26 3.52 9.05
N HIS A 54 -0.32 4.33 9.93
CA HIS A 54 -0.09 5.77 9.93
C HIS A 54 0.11 6.30 11.34
N ARG A 55 0.85 7.40 11.47
CA ARG A 55 0.97 8.12 12.74
C ARG A 55 -0.36 8.78 13.07
N TYR A 56 -0.76 8.71 14.34
CA TYR A 56 -2.07 9.11 14.79
C TYR A 56 -2.03 9.74 16.19
N GLY A 57 -2.97 10.63 16.46
CA GLY A 57 -3.06 11.36 17.72
C GLY A 57 -2.12 12.57 17.78
N HIS A 58 -2.13 13.27 18.91
CA HIS A 58 -1.28 14.44 19.18
C HIS A 58 -1.33 15.54 18.09
N GLY A 59 -2.48 15.71 17.43
CA GLY A 59 -2.66 16.67 16.35
C GLY A 59 -1.97 16.30 15.03
N PHE A 60 -1.49 15.06 14.87
CA PHE A 60 -0.87 14.61 13.63
C PHE A 60 -1.88 14.58 12.49
N TYR A 61 -1.48 15.13 11.35
CA TYR A 61 -2.33 15.24 10.17
C TYR A 61 -2.66 13.85 9.58
N PRO A 62 -3.88 13.58 9.08
CA PRO A 62 -5.06 14.45 9.02
C PRO A 62 -5.99 14.36 10.24
N GLY A 63 -5.63 13.60 11.28
CA GLY A 63 -6.46 13.39 12.47
C GLY A 63 -7.61 12.38 12.30
N THR A 64 -7.58 11.56 11.26
CA THR A 64 -8.55 10.47 11.02
C THR A 64 -7.83 9.11 11.02
N GLY A 65 -8.57 7.99 10.94
CA GLY A 65 -7.96 6.66 10.88
C GLY A 65 -7.81 5.96 12.24
N GLY A 66 -8.64 6.29 13.24
CA GLY A 66 -8.62 5.55 14.51
C GLY A 66 -8.90 4.05 14.33
N ALA A 67 -8.40 3.21 15.24
CA ALA A 67 -8.49 1.75 15.17
C ALA A 67 -9.94 1.22 15.02
N HIS A 68 -10.91 1.94 15.58
CA HIS A 68 -12.33 1.58 15.53
C HIS A 68 -13.08 2.08 14.27
N ALA A 69 -12.42 2.84 13.38
CA ALA A 69 -12.98 3.24 12.10
C ALA A 69 -12.90 2.06 11.10
N VAL A 70 -13.73 1.04 11.32
CA VAL A 70 -13.64 -0.27 10.66
C VAL A 70 -14.45 -0.38 9.35
N GLY A 71 -14.93 0.74 8.81
CA GLY A 71 -15.89 0.78 7.70
C GLY A 71 -17.35 0.79 8.16
N GLU A 72 -18.27 0.92 7.22
CA GLU A 72 -19.70 1.12 7.41
C GLU A 72 -20.52 0.15 6.56
N GLY A 73 -21.81 -0.03 6.88
CA GLY A 73 -22.71 -0.89 6.11
C GLY A 73 -22.14 -2.27 5.74
N ALA A 74 -22.08 -2.55 4.44
CA ALA A 74 -21.53 -3.80 3.89
C ALA A 74 -19.98 -3.85 3.90
N GLY A 75 -19.30 -2.72 4.12
CA GLY A 75 -17.86 -2.58 4.24
C GLY A 75 -17.33 -2.68 5.68
N ARG A 76 -18.20 -2.89 6.68
CA ARG A 76 -17.74 -3.14 8.07
C ARG A 76 -16.75 -4.30 8.13
N GLY A 77 -15.60 -4.06 8.74
CA GLY A 77 -14.46 -4.98 8.82
C GLY A 77 -13.51 -4.89 7.62
N PHE A 78 -13.72 -4.00 6.65
CA PHE A 78 -12.86 -3.84 5.47
C PHE A 78 -12.05 -2.53 5.46
N SER A 79 -12.12 -1.74 6.53
CA SER A 79 -11.12 -0.71 6.84
C SER A 79 -10.31 -1.15 8.05
N LEU A 80 -9.03 -1.44 7.84
CA LEU A 80 -8.08 -1.86 8.86
C LEU A 80 -7.11 -0.72 9.13
N ASN A 81 -7.23 -0.09 10.30
CA ASN A 81 -6.34 0.99 10.70
C ASN A 81 -5.40 0.55 11.81
N ILE A 82 -4.10 0.81 11.63
CA ILE A 82 -3.07 0.68 12.67
C ILE A 82 -2.57 2.10 13.00
N PRO A 83 -3.24 2.80 13.94
CA PRO A 83 -2.89 4.16 14.32
C PRO A 83 -1.69 4.15 15.27
N TRP A 84 -0.50 4.48 14.77
CA TRP A 84 0.70 4.61 15.59
C TRP A 84 0.60 5.79 16.55
N SER A 85 0.51 5.48 17.84
CA SER A 85 0.32 6.48 18.90
C SER A 85 1.57 7.31 19.19
N SER A 86 2.73 6.90 18.67
CA SER A 86 4.02 7.54 18.92
C SER A 86 4.87 7.63 17.65
N ALA A 87 5.81 8.57 17.67
CA ALA A 87 6.86 8.71 16.67
C ALA A 87 8.01 7.70 16.94
N GLY A 88 8.94 7.60 15.99
CA GLY A 88 10.17 6.81 16.14
C GLY A 88 10.01 5.31 15.90
N TYR A 89 8.83 4.84 15.50
CA TYR A 89 8.66 3.44 15.12
C TYR A 89 9.37 3.15 13.80
N GLY A 90 9.97 1.97 13.70
CA GLY A 90 10.75 1.57 12.54
C GLY A 90 10.44 0.15 12.11
N ASP A 91 11.47 -0.54 11.61
CA ASP A 91 11.33 -1.84 10.94
C ASP A 91 10.64 -2.90 11.80
N ALA A 92 10.98 -2.98 13.09
CA ALA A 92 10.43 -3.98 14.02
C ALA A 92 8.91 -3.81 14.23
N GLU A 93 8.45 -2.57 14.37
CA GLU A 93 7.04 -2.25 14.58
C GLU A 93 6.21 -2.51 13.31
N TYR A 94 6.70 -2.07 12.16
CA TYR A 94 6.02 -2.30 10.88
C TYR A 94 6.00 -3.79 10.53
N ALA A 95 7.10 -4.52 10.74
CA ALA A 95 7.14 -5.97 10.56
C ALA A 95 6.13 -6.67 11.48
N ALA A 96 6.07 -6.30 12.77
CA ALA A 96 5.11 -6.87 13.70
C ALA A 96 3.65 -6.58 13.31
N ALA A 97 3.33 -5.38 12.83
CA ALA A 97 2.00 -5.05 12.32
C ALA A 97 1.61 -5.91 11.11
N PHE A 98 2.55 -6.12 10.19
CA PHE A 98 2.36 -7.01 9.04
C PHE A 98 2.12 -8.44 9.48
N GLU A 99 2.97 -8.99 10.34
CA GLU A 99 2.92 -10.39 10.76
C GLU A 99 1.69 -10.71 11.61
N ARG A 100 1.35 -9.84 12.57
CA ARG A 100 0.35 -10.14 13.60
C ARG A 100 -1.07 -9.76 13.20
N LEU A 101 -1.24 -8.83 12.25
CA LEU A 101 -2.56 -8.31 11.90
C LEU A 101 -2.80 -8.25 10.40
N LEU A 102 -2.03 -7.46 9.65
CA LEU A 102 -2.33 -7.19 8.24
C LEU A 102 -2.28 -8.47 7.39
N MET A 103 -1.21 -9.26 7.48
CA MET A 103 -1.05 -10.46 6.65
C MET A 103 -2.03 -11.58 7.01
N PRO A 104 -2.35 -11.87 8.29
CA PRO A 104 -3.46 -12.75 8.63
C PRO A 104 -4.78 -12.35 7.96
N VAL A 105 -5.17 -11.07 8.08
CA VAL A 105 -6.39 -10.54 7.46
C VAL A 105 -6.33 -10.62 5.94
N ALA A 106 -5.21 -10.20 5.33
CA ALA A 106 -5.02 -10.20 3.89
C ALA A 106 -5.07 -11.62 3.29
N ARG A 107 -4.52 -12.62 3.98
CA ARG A 107 -4.60 -14.03 3.56
C ARG A 107 -6.03 -14.57 3.68
N GLU A 108 -6.76 -14.25 4.75
CA GLU A 108 -8.18 -14.60 4.89
C GLU A 108 -9.06 -13.91 3.83
N PHE A 109 -8.75 -12.66 3.49
CA PHE A 109 -9.43 -11.91 2.43
C PHE A 109 -9.14 -12.46 1.03
N ALA A 110 -7.94 -13.03 0.84
CA ALA A 110 -7.47 -13.62 -0.41
C ALA A 110 -7.66 -12.67 -1.62
N PRO A 111 -6.95 -11.53 -1.69
CA PRO A 111 -7.14 -10.54 -2.75
C PRO A 111 -6.78 -11.08 -4.14
N ASP A 112 -7.47 -10.57 -5.17
CA ASP A 112 -7.13 -10.86 -6.56
C ASP A 112 -6.05 -9.88 -7.09
N LEU A 113 -5.95 -8.70 -6.49
CA LEU A 113 -4.99 -7.63 -6.79
C LEU A 113 -4.59 -6.91 -5.49
N VAL A 114 -3.31 -6.58 -5.37
CA VAL A 114 -2.79 -5.71 -4.31
C VAL A 114 -2.33 -4.39 -4.91
N LEU A 115 -2.79 -3.28 -4.33
CA LEU A 115 -2.32 -1.93 -4.62
C LEU A 115 -1.65 -1.37 -3.38
N VAL A 116 -0.52 -0.69 -3.55
CA VAL A 116 0.17 -0.01 -2.45
C VAL A 116 0.16 1.49 -2.70
N ALA A 117 -0.46 2.22 -1.77
CA ALA A 117 -0.29 3.66 -1.61
C ALA A 117 1.04 3.85 -0.87
N ALA A 118 2.08 4.17 -1.63
CA ALA A 118 3.46 4.05 -1.19
C ALA A 118 4.09 5.40 -0.87
N GLY A 119 3.73 5.96 0.28
CA GLY A 119 4.45 7.07 0.88
C GLY A 119 5.78 6.62 1.48
N PHE A 120 6.84 7.40 1.26
CA PHE A 120 8.16 7.15 1.88
C PHE A 120 8.49 8.15 2.99
N ASP A 121 7.48 8.80 3.55
CA ASP A 121 7.60 9.75 4.67
C ASP A 121 7.58 9.07 6.05
N ALA A 122 7.27 7.78 6.14
CA ALA A 122 7.60 6.98 7.33
C ALA A 122 9.10 6.60 7.40
N ALA A 123 9.88 6.95 6.38
CA ALA A 123 11.30 6.62 6.36
C ALA A 123 12.10 7.48 7.34
N ALA A 124 13.19 6.91 7.87
CA ALA A 124 14.14 7.66 8.69
C ALA A 124 14.58 8.96 7.98
N ARG A 125 14.65 10.05 8.75
CA ARG A 125 15.05 11.41 8.31
C ARG A 125 14.04 12.11 7.39
N ASP A 126 12.84 11.58 7.21
CA ASP A 126 11.76 12.38 6.64
C ASP A 126 11.44 13.58 7.57
N PRO A 127 11.33 14.81 7.04
CA PRO A 127 11.10 15.98 7.88
C PRO A 127 9.70 16.07 8.49
N LEU A 128 8.72 15.30 8.00
CA LEU A 128 7.32 15.40 8.42
C LEU A 128 6.83 14.16 9.19
N GLY A 129 7.24 12.95 8.79
CA GLY A 129 6.69 11.72 9.38
C GLY A 129 7.14 11.45 10.82
N GLY A 130 8.43 11.64 11.11
CA GLY A 130 9.02 11.37 12.43
C GLY A 130 9.10 9.88 12.77
N MET A 131 9.24 9.02 11.76
CA MET A 131 9.36 7.56 11.89
C MET A 131 10.76 7.10 11.44
N GLU A 132 11.07 5.83 11.61
CA GLU A 132 12.41 5.26 11.40
C GLU A 132 12.40 4.03 10.48
N VAL A 133 11.44 3.93 9.55
CA VAL A 133 11.41 2.81 8.60
C VAL A 133 12.62 2.89 7.67
N SER A 134 13.37 1.81 7.55
CA SER A 134 14.53 1.72 6.68
C SER A 134 14.14 1.27 5.28
N PRO A 135 15.01 1.44 4.25
CA PRO A 135 14.81 0.82 2.96
C PRO A 135 14.64 -0.72 3.04
N ALA A 136 15.28 -1.37 4.02
CA ALA A 136 15.10 -2.80 4.28
C ALA A 136 13.68 -3.11 4.79
N GLY A 137 13.13 -2.25 5.66
CA GLY A 137 11.73 -2.34 6.12
C GLY A 137 10.74 -2.27 4.97
N TYR A 138 10.91 -1.32 4.04
CA TYR A 138 10.06 -1.22 2.84
C TYR A 138 10.21 -2.44 1.92
N ALA A 139 11.42 -2.98 1.76
CA ALA A 139 11.65 -4.20 1.00
C ALA A 139 10.93 -5.40 1.66
N TYR A 140 11.02 -5.54 2.98
CA TYR A 140 10.31 -6.57 3.73
C TYR A 140 8.79 -6.48 3.54
N MET A 141 8.20 -5.29 3.73
CA MET A 141 6.76 -5.07 3.51
C MET A 141 6.34 -5.44 2.08
N THR A 142 7.15 -5.05 1.09
CA THR A 142 6.91 -5.38 -0.32
C THR A 142 6.93 -6.90 -0.56
N ALA A 143 7.89 -7.61 0.03
CA ALA A 143 8.01 -9.06 -0.11
C ALA A 143 6.82 -9.80 0.48
N GLN A 144 6.33 -9.36 1.65
CA GLN A 144 5.10 -9.88 2.26
C GLN A 144 3.89 -9.72 1.33
N LEU A 145 3.71 -8.54 0.72
CA LEU A 145 2.58 -8.29 -0.18
C LEU A 145 2.71 -9.02 -1.53
N ARG A 146 3.93 -9.19 -2.03
CA ARG A 146 4.21 -9.96 -3.25
C ARG A 146 3.79 -11.42 -3.11
N SER A 147 3.74 -11.97 -1.89
CA SER A 147 3.26 -13.34 -1.64
C SER A 147 1.75 -13.51 -1.82
N LEU A 148 0.99 -12.42 -2.00
CA LEU A 148 -0.46 -12.41 -2.19
C LEU A 148 -0.82 -12.31 -3.67
N ALA A 149 -2.09 -12.57 -4.02
CA ALA A 149 -2.64 -12.31 -5.35
C ALA A 149 -1.82 -12.89 -6.53
N ALA A 150 -1.10 -13.99 -6.31
CA ALA A 150 -0.13 -14.56 -7.27
C ALA A 150 0.90 -13.53 -7.78
N GLY A 151 1.34 -12.61 -6.92
CA GLY A 151 2.29 -11.55 -7.25
C GLY A 151 1.70 -10.37 -8.02
N ARG A 152 0.37 -10.29 -8.21
CA ARG A 152 -0.29 -9.12 -8.81
C ARG A 152 -0.29 -7.95 -7.83
N LEU A 153 0.82 -7.23 -7.83
CA LEU A 153 1.14 -6.12 -6.95
C LEU A 153 1.46 -4.88 -7.78
N VAL A 154 0.85 -3.74 -7.45
CA VAL A 154 1.19 -2.42 -8.01
C VAL A 154 1.56 -1.49 -6.87
N VAL A 155 2.68 -0.80 -7.00
CA VAL A 155 3.15 0.20 -6.04
C VAL A 155 3.04 1.58 -6.68
N ALA A 156 2.32 2.50 -6.05
CA ALA A 156 2.12 3.87 -6.52
C ALA A 156 2.67 4.85 -5.49
N LEU A 157 3.61 5.72 -5.90
CA LEU A 157 4.21 6.72 -5.02
C LEU A 157 3.15 7.70 -4.48
N GLU A 158 3.19 7.96 -3.17
CA GLU A 158 2.40 9.00 -2.50
C GLU A 158 3.33 10.05 -1.86
N GLY A 159 3.40 10.15 -0.53
CA GLY A 159 4.25 11.08 0.21
C GLY A 159 5.74 10.69 0.27
N GLY A 160 6.50 11.46 1.04
CA GLY A 160 7.95 11.39 1.15
C GLY A 160 8.62 12.70 0.75
N TYR A 161 9.42 13.25 1.66
CA TYR A 161 9.97 14.60 1.53
C TYR A 161 11.48 14.68 1.73
N ASN A 162 12.11 13.57 2.15
CA ASN A 162 13.56 13.42 2.10
C ASN A 162 14.01 12.69 0.82
N LEU A 163 14.68 13.39 -0.11
CA LEU A 163 15.11 12.83 -1.40
C LEU A 163 15.98 11.57 -1.29
N ARG A 164 16.83 11.46 -0.26
CA ARG A 164 17.67 10.28 -0.05
C ARG A 164 16.85 9.11 0.47
N SER A 165 15.96 9.36 1.42
CA SER A 165 15.09 8.32 1.97
C SER A 165 14.12 7.79 0.90
N ILE A 166 13.48 8.67 0.13
CA ILE A 166 12.62 8.28 -1.00
C ILE A 166 13.39 7.43 -2.02
N SER A 167 14.54 7.90 -2.48
CA SER A 167 15.29 7.21 -3.54
C SER A 167 15.81 5.83 -3.10
N SER A 168 16.32 5.73 -1.88
CA SER A 168 16.82 4.45 -1.33
C SER A 168 15.68 3.47 -1.04
N SER A 169 14.57 3.91 -0.45
CA SER A 169 13.41 3.07 -0.19
C SER A 169 12.72 2.61 -1.47
N ALA A 170 12.51 3.51 -2.44
CA ALA A 170 11.93 3.16 -3.74
C ALA A 170 12.82 2.17 -4.50
N ALA A 171 14.15 2.33 -4.45
CA ALA A 171 15.08 1.37 -5.03
C ALA A 171 14.98 -0.01 -4.36
N ALA A 172 14.88 -0.06 -3.04
CA ALA A 172 14.73 -1.32 -2.29
C ALA A 172 13.42 -2.05 -2.63
N VAL A 173 12.30 -1.31 -2.73
CA VAL A 173 11.01 -1.83 -3.20
C VAL A 173 11.14 -2.39 -4.62
N MET A 174 11.75 -1.64 -5.55
CA MET A 174 11.92 -2.06 -6.94
C MET A 174 12.71 -3.35 -7.07
N ARG A 175 13.75 -3.55 -6.25
CA ARG A 175 14.52 -4.81 -6.25
C ARG A 175 13.66 -6.02 -5.92
N VAL A 176 12.79 -5.90 -4.91
CA VAL A 176 11.85 -6.97 -4.55
C VAL A 176 10.81 -7.23 -5.65
N LEU A 177 10.34 -6.18 -6.33
CA LEU A 177 9.45 -6.31 -7.48
C LEU A 177 10.13 -7.00 -8.68
N LEU A 178 11.44 -6.79 -8.86
CA LEU A 178 12.26 -7.47 -9.87
C LEU A 178 12.61 -8.92 -9.51
N GLY A 179 12.32 -9.35 -8.29
CA GLY A 179 12.46 -10.73 -7.84
C GLY A 179 13.55 -10.97 -6.82
N ASP A 180 14.35 -9.96 -6.45
CA ASP A 180 15.35 -10.08 -5.38
C ASP A 180 14.66 -10.40 -4.04
N ASP A 181 15.34 -11.16 -3.18
CA ASP A 181 14.93 -11.32 -1.79
C ASP A 181 15.20 -10.03 -0.99
N PRO A 182 14.31 -9.66 -0.05
CA PRO A 182 14.57 -8.50 0.80
C PRO A 182 15.79 -8.78 1.70
N PRO A 183 16.59 -7.74 2.02
CA PRO A 183 17.61 -7.87 3.05
C PRO A 183 16.96 -8.27 4.39
N PRO A 184 17.62 -9.10 5.21
CA PRO A 184 17.07 -9.51 6.49
C PRO A 184 16.92 -8.30 7.42
N LEU A 185 15.79 -8.24 8.11
CA LEU A 185 15.61 -7.30 9.21
C LEU A 185 16.27 -7.87 10.48
N PRO A 186 16.94 -7.04 11.30
CA PRO A 186 17.40 -7.46 12.61
C PRO A 186 16.22 -7.99 13.43
N PRO A 187 16.34 -9.17 14.08
CA PRO A 187 15.27 -9.68 14.92
C PRO A 187 15.14 -8.78 16.15
N ALA A 188 14.03 -8.04 16.21
CA ALA A 188 13.70 -7.19 17.33
C ALA A 188 12.19 -7.24 17.58
N PRO A 189 11.73 -7.37 18.84
CA PRO A 189 10.32 -7.23 19.16
C PRO A 189 9.90 -5.76 18.95
N PRO A 190 8.63 -5.50 18.58
CA PRO A 190 8.12 -4.14 18.57
C PRO A 190 8.17 -3.54 19.98
N CYS A 191 8.37 -2.23 20.07
CA CYS A 191 8.31 -1.53 21.34
C CYS A 191 6.91 -1.66 21.99
N ARG A 192 6.84 -1.41 23.31
CA ARG A 192 5.60 -1.63 24.08
C ARG A 192 4.41 -0.81 23.59
N SER A 193 4.63 0.42 23.14
CA SER A 193 3.54 1.27 22.63
C SER A 193 3.00 0.74 21.30
N ALA A 194 3.87 0.39 20.35
CA ALA A 194 3.46 -0.21 19.08
C ALA A 194 2.75 -1.55 19.28
N ALA A 195 3.21 -2.37 20.23
CA ALA A 195 2.53 -3.61 20.58
C ALA A 195 1.09 -3.38 21.10
N ARG A 196 0.85 -2.28 21.85
CA ARG A 196 -0.51 -1.89 22.26
C ARG A 196 -1.33 -1.39 21.09
N ASP A 197 -0.77 -0.57 20.22
CA ASP A 197 -1.44 -0.05 19.03
C ASP A 197 -1.91 -1.21 18.12
N ILE A 198 -1.04 -2.21 17.88
CA ILE A 198 -1.37 -3.43 17.14
C ILE A 198 -2.47 -4.24 17.84
N LEU A 199 -2.41 -4.37 19.17
CA LEU A 199 -3.41 -5.11 19.93
C LEU A 199 -4.79 -4.42 19.88
N GLU A 200 -4.83 -3.09 19.97
CA GLU A 200 -6.06 -2.32 19.85
C GLU A 200 -6.69 -2.49 18.47
N ALA A 201 -5.91 -2.31 17.41
CA ALA A 201 -6.35 -2.57 16.04
C ALA A 201 -6.82 -4.03 15.87
N SER A 202 -6.09 -4.99 16.43
CA SER A 202 -6.49 -6.41 16.39
C SER A 202 -7.83 -6.65 17.07
N ARG A 203 -8.08 -6.03 18.23
CA ARG A 203 -9.38 -6.13 18.92
C ARG A 203 -10.51 -5.51 18.12
N ALA A 204 -10.26 -4.39 17.43
CA ALA A 204 -11.24 -3.77 16.54
C ALA A 204 -11.58 -4.66 15.34
N MET A 205 -10.60 -5.40 14.81
CA MET A 205 -10.78 -6.30 13.66
C MET A 205 -11.29 -7.70 14.01
N ALA A 206 -11.08 -8.17 15.25
CA ALA A 206 -11.43 -9.52 15.68
C ALA A 206 -12.89 -9.94 15.44
N PRO A 207 -13.91 -9.07 15.58
CA PRO A 207 -15.29 -9.44 15.27
C PRO A 207 -15.53 -9.82 13.81
N PHE A 208 -14.64 -9.40 12.90
CA PHE A 208 -14.83 -9.51 11.44
C PHE A 208 -13.94 -10.56 10.79
N TRP A 209 -12.86 -10.98 11.44
CA TRP A 209 -11.81 -11.84 10.87
C TRP A 209 -11.44 -12.99 11.80
N ARG A 210 -11.61 -14.22 11.32
CA ARG A 210 -11.36 -15.44 12.14
C ARG A 210 -9.89 -15.57 12.51
N SER A 211 -8.99 -15.24 11.58
CA SER A 211 -7.54 -15.27 11.79
C SER A 211 -7.11 -14.40 12.97
N VAL A 212 -7.78 -13.25 13.14
CA VAL A 212 -7.48 -12.30 14.22
C VAL A 212 -8.12 -12.75 15.54
N ALA A 213 -9.39 -13.18 15.52
CA ALA A 213 -10.05 -13.72 16.71
C ALA A 213 -9.29 -14.92 17.31
N ALA A 214 -8.81 -15.84 16.44
CA ALA A 214 -8.01 -16.98 16.85
C ALA A 214 -6.66 -16.56 17.47
N ALA A 215 -5.98 -15.58 16.86
CA ALA A 215 -4.70 -15.06 17.39
C ALA A 215 -4.84 -14.40 18.77
N LEU A 216 -6.01 -13.85 19.09
CA LEU A 216 -6.32 -13.26 20.40
C LEU A 216 -6.85 -14.26 21.44
N GLY A 217 -7.00 -15.54 21.08
CA GLY A 217 -7.57 -16.57 21.97
C GLY A 217 -9.08 -16.43 22.20
N GLY A 218 -9.79 -15.73 21.32
CA GLY A 218 -11.24 -15.51 21.41
C GLY A 218 -12.08 -16.66 20.80
N PRO A 219 -13.38 -16.74 21.12
CA PRO A 219 -14.30 -17.67 20.46
C PRO A 219 -14.40 -17.37 18.95
N GLN A 220 -14.66 -18.40 18.14
CA GLN A 220 -14.71 -18.30 16.68
C GLN A 220 -15.68 -17.19 16.21
N ALA A 221 -15.19 -16.29 15.34
CA ALA A 221 -16.01 -15.26 14.72
C ALA A 221 -17.17 -15.89 13.93
N GLN A 222 -18.34 -15.24 13.95
CA GLN A 222 -19.54 -15.76 13.27
C GLN A 222 -19.28 -16.00 11.77
N PRO A 223 -19.84 -17.07 11.18
CA PRO A 223 -19.64 -17.35 9.77
C PRO A 223 -20.23 -16.23 8.90
N ARG A 224 -19.38 -15.67 8.03
CA ARG A 224 -19.80 -14.68 7.04
C ARG A 224 -20.89 -15.27 6.15
N SER A 225 -22.04 -14.59 6.04
CA SER A 225 -22.86 -14.71 4.84
C SER A 225 -22.00 -14.22 3.67
N ALA A 226 -22.05 -14.91 2.53
CA ALA A 226 -21.38 -14.43 1.33
C ALA A 226 -21.86 -13.00 1.08
N VAL A 227 -20.95 -12.02 1.10
CA VAL A 227 -21.28 -10.63 0.78
C VAL A 227 -22.00 -10.68 -0.57
N ALA A 228 -23.28 -10.32 -0.56
CA ALA A 228 -24.07 -10.26 -1.78
C ALA A 228 -23.35 -9.31 -2.71
N ARG A 229 -22.90 -9.83 -3.85
CA ARG A 229 -22.11 -9.13 -4.85
C ARG A 229 -22.79 -7.80 -5.21
N PRO A 230 -22.26 -6.63 -4.79
CA PRO A 230 -22.61 -5.42 -5.48
C PRO A 230 -21.83 -5.48 -6.78
N ARG A 231 -22.44 -6.08 -7.83
CA ARG A 231 -22.05 -5.72 -9.18
C ARG A 231 -22.44 -4.25 -9.30
N LEU A 232 -21.47 -3.34 -9.11
CA LEU A 232 -21.64 -1.99 -9.62
C LEU A 232 -21.96 -2.15 -11.10
N SER A 233 -23.22 -1.91 -11.44
CA SER A 233 -23.68 -2.10 -12.80
C SER A 233 -22.84 -1.17 -13.69
N ARG A 234 -22.68 -1.53 -14.96
CA ARG A 234 -22.09 -0.59 -15.92
C ARG A 234 -22.81 0.77 -15.90
N ALA A 235 -24.07 0.86 -15.46
CA ALA A 235 -24.77 2.13 -15.27
C ALA A 235 -24.27 2.88 -14.01
N ALA A 236 -24.17 2.22 -12.86
CA ALA A 236 -23.68 2.83 -11.61
C ALA A 236 -22.24 3.35 -11.74
N LEU A 237 -21.36 2.63 -12.45
CA LEU A 237 -20.01 3.09 -12.76
C LEU A 237 -19.99 4.28 -13.73
N ARG A 238 -20.97 4.40 -14.62
CA ARG A 238 -21.09 5.53 -15.56
C ARG A 238 -21.63 6.79 -14.88
N GLU A 239 -22.48 6.59 -13.88
CA GLU A 239 -23.05 7.65 -13.05
C GLU A 239 -22.02 8.21 -12.07
N LEU A 240 -21.26 7.33 -11.39
CA LEU A 240 -20.21 7.72 -10.44
C LEU A 240 -18.97 8.34 -11.10
N TYR A 241 -18.56 7.86 -12.28
CA TYR A 241 -17.28 8.25 -12.89
C TYR A 241 -17.39 8.97 -14.24
N GLY A 242 -18.61 9.29 -14.68
CA GLY A 242 -18.89 10.12 -15.87
C GLY A 242 -18.34 9.54 -17.18
N THR A 243 -19.22 9.07 -18.07
CA THR A 243 -18.82 8.77 -19.46
C THR A 243 -18.66 10.03 -20.28
N ARG A 244 -17.47 10.63 -20.27
CA ARG A 244 -16.94 11.17 -21.52
C ARG A 244 -16.19 10.07 -22.22
N ALA A 245 -16.88 9.40 -23.14
CA ALA A 245 -16.22 8.63 -24.18
C ALA A 245 -15.22 9.55 -24.86
N TYR A 246 -13.93 9.34 -24.64
CA TYR A 246 -12.91 10.01 -25.42
C TYR A 246 -13.15 9.62 -26.88
N PRO A 247 -13.37 10.57 -27.81
CA PRO A 247 -13.68 10.21 -29.17
C PRO A 247 -12.55 9.35 -29.72
N ARG A 248 -12.90 8.17 -30.24
CA ARG A 248 -11.98 7.33 -31.03
C ARG A 248 -11.33 8.24 -32.07
N ARG A 249 -10.02 8.49 -31.92
CA ARG A 249 -9.24 9.30 -32.86
C ARG A 249 -9.48 8.74 -34.27
N ARG A 250 -10.22 9.48 -35.07
CA ARG A 250 -10.25 9.32 -36.52
C ARG A 250 -8.82 9.49 -37.05
N ARG A 251 -8.46 8.67 -38.02
CA ARG A 251 -7.18 8.73 -38.74
C ARG A 251 -6.89 10.15 -39.25
N ARG A 252 -5.62 10.54 -39.05
CA ARG A 252 -4.83 11.56 -39.74
C ARG A 252 -5.37 12.99 -39.81
N SER A 253 -4.82 13.85 -38.95
CA SER A 253 -4.44 15.22 -39.33
C SER A 253 -3.02 15.50 -38.84
N ARG A 254 -2.19 16.03 -39.74
CA ARG A 254 -0.77 16.35 -39.54
C ARG A 254 -0.65 17.50 -38.54
N TRP A 255 0.07 17.28 -37.44
CA TRP A 255 0.61 18.35 -36.59
C TRP A 255 2.13 18.41 -36.75
N PRO A 256 2.74 19.61 -36.81
CA PRO A 256 4.15 19.77 -37.19
C PRO A 256 5.03 19.69 -35.95
N PHE A 257 5.31 18.48 -35.45
CA PHE A 257 6.41 18.28 -34.53
C PHE A 257 7.03 16.91 -34.81
N LYS A 258 8.12 16.91 -35.58
CA LYS A 258 8.90 15.70 -35.86
C LYS A 258 9.78 15.41 -34.65
N TRP A 259 9.37 14.47 -33.81
CA TRP A 259 10.30 13.76 -32.95
C TRP A 259 11.25 12.97 -33.85
N ARG A 260 12.51 13.41 -33.96
CA ARG A 260 13.57 12.56 -34.51
C ARG A 260 13.82 11.47 -33.48
N ALA A 261 13.35 10.27 -33.77
CA ALA A 261 13.81 9.06 -33.10
C ALA A 261 15.27 8.84 -33.52
N THR A 262 16.22 9.21 -32.66
CA THR A 262 17.57 8.66 -32.72
C THR A 262 17.50 7.24 -32.18
N THR A 263 17.58 6.26 -33.07
CA THR A 263 17.79 4.85 -32.75
C THR A 263 19.04 4.67 -31.88
N PRO A 264 18.99 3.99 -30.73
CA PRO A 264 20.18 3.59 -30.01
C PRO A 264 20.76 2.33 -30.69
N SER A 265 21.71 2.50 -31.61
CA SER A 265 22.57 1.43 -32.09
C SER A 265 23.79 1.18 -31.19
N ALA A 266 23.81 1.73 -29.96
CA ALA A 266 24.98 1.70 -29.07
C ALA A 266 24.88 0.77 -27.84
N TRP A 267 23.94 -0.20 -27.80
CA TRP A 267 23.80 -1.14 -26.69
C TRP A 267 24.03 -2.63 -27.05
N ARG A 268 24.69 -2.91 -28.18
CA ARG A 268 25.27 -4.23 -28.46
C ARG A 268 26.79 -4.11 -28.40
N GLY A 269 27.35 -4.12 -27.19
CA GLY A 269 28.79 -4.03 -27.02
C GLY A 269 29.26 -3.59 -25.64
N ALA A 270 28.64 -4.06 -24.55
CA ALA A 270 29.14 -3.82 -23.19
C ALA A 270 28.85 -5.01 -22.26
N ALA A 271 28.97 -6.23 -22.77
CA ALA A 271 29.22 -7.39 -21.94
C ALA A 271 30.74 -7.52 -21.80
N ARG A 272 31.28 -6.99 -20.69
CA ARG A 272 32.67 -7.06 -20.14
C ARG A 272 33.16 -5.67 -19.74
N ARG A 273 32.67 -5.16 -18.61
CA ARG A 273 33.37 -4.27 -17.65
C ARG A 273 32.39 -3.93 -16.52
N ARG A 274 32.79 -4.21 -15.28
CA ARG A 274 31.99 -3.88 -14.08
C ARG A 274 31.83 -2.34 -13.98
N PRO A 275 30.64 -1.79 -13.73
CA PRO A 275 30.46 -0.35 -13.57
C PRO A 275 31.02 0.15 -12.24
N ALA A 276 31.57 1.37 -12.24
CA ALA A 276 32.31 2.03 -11.16
C ALA A 276 31.48 2.46 -9.92
N TRP A 277 30.27 1.93 -9.73
CA TRP A 277 29.42 2.26 -8.56
C TRP A 277 29.77 1.47 -7.29
N HIS A 278 30.60 0.42 -7.42
CA HIS A 278 31.01 -0.42 -6.29
C HIS A 278 31.90 0.32 -5.27
N ARG A 279 32.53 1.44 -5.67
CA ARG A 279 33.48 2.21 -4.85
C ARG A 279 32.84 3.28 -3.95
N PHE A 280 31.53 3.51 -4.08
CA PHE A 280 30.80 4.52 -3.29
C PHE A 280 30.00 3.92 -2.12
N MET A 281 29.85 2.60 -2.09
CA MET A 281 29.02 1.87 -1.11
C MET A 281 29.84 1.04 -0.11
N TYR A 282 31.06 0.64 -0.47
CA TYR A 282 31.97 -0.11 0.38
C TYR A 282 33.32 0.62 0.35
N GLY A 283 33.56 1.47 1.36
CA GLY A 283 34.89 2.04 1.56
C GLY A 283 35.83 0.93 2.02
N ASP A 284 37.01 0.86 1.42
CA ASP A 284 38.12 0.03 1.89
C ASP A 284 39.21 0.97 2.43
N GLU A 285 39.55 0.73 3.70
CA GLU A 285 40.72 1.15 4.53
C GLU A 285 41.23 2.60 4.45
#